data_AF-A0A7K0J203-F1
#
_entry.id   AF-A0A7K0J203-F1
#
_cell.length_a   1.000
_cell.length_b   1.000
_cell.length_c   1.000
_cell.angle_alpha   90.00
_cell.angle_beta   90.00
_cell.angle_gamma   90.00
#
_symmetry.space_group_name_H-M   'P 1'
#
loop_
_entity.id
_entity.type
_entity.pdbx_description
1 polymer ?
#
loop_
_entity_poly.entity_id
_entity_poly.type
_entity_poly.pdbx_seq_one_letter_code
_entity_poly.pdbx_strand_id
1 'polypeptide(L)'
;MKEKNLLEENMADDISVIPITDEQAKLGQEIVGALRGVGSFFKEALGSLPQDIIGYLGGDWLRIRRAENIAEMLNKTKKRLESWDIKDSEPASLTVAIPILHSAADESREEIQDLWARLLAAAMTPSRSRCLRQGFTEVIKKMDPLDALILLEQGSEKSTELAQTLKQLNVTSDQFIISLENLKELKICMSGGTDPTKYRLSPFGREFLRVLSD
;
A
#
# COMPACT_ATOMS: atom_id res chain seq x y z
N MET A 1 -23.68 13.69 66.98
CA MET A 1 -23.14 14.44 65.83
C MET A 1 -21.65 14.13 65.67
N LYS A 2 -21.28 12.96 65.13
CA LYS A 2 -19.89 12.60 64.79
C LYS A 2 -19.76 11.28 63.98
N GLU A 3 -20.69 11.05 63.04
CA GLU A 3 -20.82 9.75 62.36
C GLU A 3 -21.23 9.93 60.88
N LYS A 4 -20.51 10.81 60.17
CA LYS A 4 -20.74 11.10 58.74
C LYS A 4 -19.47 11.43 57.93
N ASN A 5 -18.28 11.17 58.47
CA ASN A 5 -16.98 11.54 57.88
C ASN A 5 -16.01 10.34 57.76
N LEU A 6 -16.49 9.19 57.29
CA LEU A 6 -15.65 7.99 57.10
C LEU A 6 -15.97 7.17 55.83
N LEU A 7 -16.72 7.74 54.87
CA LEU A 7 -17.12 7.06 53.64
C LEU A 7 -16.87 7.86 52.35
N GLU A 8 -16.21 9.02 52.41
CA GLU A 8 -15.90 9.85 51.22
C GLU A 8 -14.41 9.81 50.81
N GLU A 9 -13.53 9.19 51.60
CA GLU A 9 -12.15 8.86 51.22
C GLU A 9 -12.04 7.36 50.86
N ASN A 10 -12.40 6.97 49.63
CA ASN A 10 -11.93 5.73 48.94
C ASN A 10 -12.53 5.51 47.52
N MET A 11 -12.99 6.56 46.83
CA MET A 11 -13.49 6.46 45.44
C MET A 11 -12.88 7.53 44.51
N ALA A 12 -11.63 7.92 44.77
CA ALA A 12 -10.82 8.60 43.77
C ALA A 12 -10.30 7.56 42.77
N ASP A 13 -11.03 7.44 41.66
CA ASP A 13 -10.69 6.73 40.42
C ASP A 13 -9.27 6.15 40.33
N ASP A 14 -9.15 4.85 40.60
CA ASP A 14 -8.02 4.03 40.09
C ASP A 14 -8.22 3.80 38.58
N ILE A 15 -8.22 4.91 37.81
CA ILE A 15 -7.85 4.85 36.41
C ILE A 15 -6.39 4.45 36.44
N SER A 16 -6.16 3.14 36.27
CA SER A 16 -4.84 2.57 36.08
C SER A 16 -4.20 3.23 34.86
N VAL A 17 -3.46 4.32 35.11
CA VAL A 17 -2.56 4.94 34.14
C VAL A 17 -1.41 3.97 33.99
N ILE A 18 -1.59 2.96 33.13
CA ILE A 18 -0.57 1.97 32.81
C ILE A 18 0.69 2.76 32.42
N PRO A 19 1.77 2.71 33.23
CA PRO A 19 2.93 3.52 32.97
C PRO A 19 3.58 3.04 31.67
N ILE A 20 3.67 3.95 30.69
CA ILE A 20 4.38 3.70 29.44
C ILE A 20 5.84 3.42 29.81
N THR A 21 6.36 2.25 29.44
CA THR A 21 7.77 1.91 29.73
C THR A 21 8.72 2.75 28.87
N ASP A 22 9.96 2.94 29.31
CA ASP A 22 10.98 3.66 28.53
C ASP A 22 11.17 3.06 27.12
N GLU A 23 11.03 1.73 27.00
CA GLU A 23 11.05 1.00 25.73
C GLU A 23 9.86 1.37 24.83
N GLN A 24 8.64 1.42 25.38
CA GLN A 24 7.44 1.83 24.65
C GLN A 24 7.51 3.31 24.23
N ALA A 25 8.05 4.18 25.08
CA ALA A 25 8.26 5.59 24.77
C ALA A 25 9.28 5.78 23.64
N LYS A 26 10.42 5.07 23.70
CA LYS A 26 11.43 5.06 22.64
C LYS A 26 10.87 4.54 21.31
N LEU A 27 10.17 3.41 21.34
CA LEU A 27 9.53 2.80 20.17
C LEU A 27 8.50 3.74 19.52
N GLY A 28 7.72 4.46 20.33
CA GLY A 28 6.83 5.53 19.85
C GLY A 28 7.58 6.67 19.16
N GLN A 29 8.72 7.11 19.72
CA GLN A 29 9.56 8.15 19.11
C GLN A 29 10.17 7.70 17.77
N GLU A 30 10.57 6.44 17.63
CA GLU A 30 11.13 5.90 16.38
C GLU A 30 10.09 5.81 15.27
N ILE A 31 8.85 5.36 15.57
CA ILE A 31 7.73 5.36 14.62
C ILE A 31 7.37 6.79 14.17
N VAL A 32 7.28 7.72 15.12
CA VAL A 32 7.05 9.15 14.83
C VAL A 32 8.23 9.72 14.02
N GLY A 33 9.45 9.25 14.25
CA GLY A 33 10.65 9.61 13.48
C GLY A 33 10.57 9.18 12.02
N ALA A 34 10.26 7.90 11.76
CA ALA A 34 10.12 7.35 10.42
C ALA A 34 9.03 8.09 9.60
N LEU A 35 7.87 8.36 10.23
CA LEU A 35 6.76 9.05 9.58
C LEU A 35 6.93 10.58 9.52
N ARG A 36 7.89 11.19 10.21
CA ARG A 36 8.07 12.66 10.30
C ARG A 36 8.22 13.32 8.93
N GLY A 37 8.95 12.69 8.01
CA GLY A 37 9.20 13.23 6.67
C GLY A 37 7.97 13.23 5.75
N VAL A 38 6.96 12.39 6.05
CA VAL A 38 5.75 12.21 5.23
C VAL A 38 4.46 12.63 5.95
N GLY A 39 4.51 13.04 7.22
CA GLY A 39 3.31 13.27 8.03
C GLY A 39 2.36 14.36 7.49
N SER A 40 2.87 15.39 6.81
CA SER A 40 2.05 16.37 6.11
C SER A 40 1.31 15.76 4.92
N PHE A 41 2.01 14.99 4.10
CA PHE A 41 1.44 14.26 2.97
C PHE A 41 0.47 13.16 3.42
N PHE A 42 0.73 12.48 4.54
CA PHE A 42 -0.22 11.53 5.15
C PHE A 42 -1.54 12.24 5.50
N LYS A 43 -1.46 13.42 6.11
CA LYS A 43 -2.62 14.24 6.47
C LYS A 43 -3.38 14.73 5.23
N GLU A 44 -2.67 15.07 4.15
CA GLU A 44 -3.26 15.43 2.86
C GLU A 44 -3.96 14.23 2.19
N ALA A 45 -3.31 13.07 2.18
CA ALA A 45 -3.82 11.85 1.58
C ALA A 45 -5.05 11.27 2.29
N LEU A 46 -5.25 11.55 3.59
CA LEU A 46 -6.20 10.81 4.43
C LEU A 46 -7.04 11.70 5.38
N GLY A 47 -6.79 13.01 5.40
CA GLY A 47 -7.37 13.98 6.33
C GLY A 47 -6.79 13.89 7.75
N SER A 48 -6.73 12.70 8.33
CA SER A 48 -6.15 12.40 9.64
C SER A 48 -5.70 10.94 9.75
N LEU A 49 -4.90 10.63 10.78
CA LEU A 49 -4.51 9.25 11.12
C LEU A 49 -5.67 8.50 11.79
N PRO A 50 -6.20 7.41 11.19
CA PRO A 50 -7.16 6.54 11.87
C PRO A 50 -6.50 5.83 13.05
N GLN A 51 -7.23 5.66 14.16
CA GLN A 51 -6.73 4.93 15.34
C GLN A 51 -6.34 3.49 15.00
N ASP A 52 -7.04 2.86 14.06
CA ASP A 52 -6.72 1.51 13.58
C ASP A 52 -5.31 1.42 12.96
N ILE A 53 -4.87 2.44 12.23
CA ILE A 53 -3.50 2.51 11.69
C ILE A 53 -2.48 2.65 12.83
N ILE A 54 -2.78 3.48 13.83
CA ILE A 54 -1.91 3.68 15.00
C ILE A 54 -1.76 2.39 15.81
N GLY A 55 -2.87 1.66 16.03
CA GLY A 55 -2.87 0.37 16.72
C GLY A 55 -2.22 -0.76 15.91
N TYR A 56 -2.39 -0.76 14.58
CA TYR A 56 -1.77 -1.72 13.66
C TYR A 56 -0.25 -1.52 13.54
N LEU A 57 0.24 -0.30 13.76
CA LEU A 57 1.65 -0.01 14.04
C LEU A 57 2.04 -0.45 15.48
N GLY A 58 1.59 -1.67 15.84
CA GLY A 58 2.05 -2.57 16.91
C GLY A 58 2.83 -3.78 16.33
N GLY A 59 3.47 -4.64 17.14
CA GLY A 59 3.61 -4.63 18.61
C GLY A 59 5.04 -4.42 19.14
N ASP A 60 6.07 -4.61 18.32
CA ASP A 60 7.50 -4.79 18.66
C ASP A 60 8.42 -4.07 17.62
N TRP A 61 9.69 -4.44 17.44
CA TRP A 61 10.59 -3.97 16.35
C TRP A 61 9.93 -3.98 14.96
N LEU A 62 9.04 -4.97 14.71
CA LEU A 62 8.22 -5.06 13.50
C LEU A 62 7.42 -3.77 13.21
N ARG A 63 7.07 -2.97 14.22
CA ARG A 63 6.45 -1.64 14.07
C ARG A 63 7.32 -0.67 13.29
N ILE A 64 8.61 -0.64 13.59
CA ILE A 64 9.57 0.30 12.98
C ILE A 64 9.63 -0.03 11.49
N ARG A 65 9.78 -1.32 11.15
CA ARG A 65 9.80 -1.77 9.76
C ARG A 65 8.51 -1.45 9.01
N ARG A 66 7.34 -1.64 9.64
CA ARG A 66 6.03 -1.24 9.08
C ARG A 66 5.93 0.27 8.84
N ALA A 67 6.42 1.08 9.78
CA ALA A 67 6.42 2.54 9.66
C ALA A 67 7.40 3.03 8.57
N GLU A 68 8.57 2.40 8.43
CA GLU A 68 9.50 2.61 7.31
C GLU A 68 8.84 2.28 5.97
N ASN A 69 8.24 1.09 5.84
CA ASN A 69 7.56 0.64 4.64
C ASN A 69 6.42 1.61 4.23
N ILE A 70 5.58 2.04 5.19
CA ILE A 70 4.56 3.08 4.95
C ILE A 70 5.21 4.41 4.52
N ALA A 71 6.27 4.86 5.19
CA ALA A 71 6.93 6.12 4.86
C ALA A 71 7.53 6.09 3.45
N GLU A 72 8.12 4.97 3.05
CA GLU A 72 8.64 4.76 1.71
C GLU A 72 7.52 4.74 0.66
N MET A 73 6.44 3.99 0.89
CA MET A 73 5.27 3.93 0.02
C MET A 73 4.63 5.30 -0.18
N LEU A 74 4.52 6.12 0.87
CA LEU A 74 4.00 7.49 0.79
C LEU A 74 4.92 8.43 0.01
N ASN A 75 6.24 8.30 0.17
CA ASN A 75 7.21 9.05 -0.64
C ASN A 75 7.10 8.67 -2.13
N LYS A 76 6.88 7.39 -2.46
CA LYS A 76 6.59 6.93 -3.83
C LYS A 76 5.25 7.48 -4.33
N THR A 77 4.20 7.45 -3.51
CA THR A 77 2.86 7.97 -3.82
C THR A 77 2.93 9.44 -4.20
N LYS A 78 3.63 10.25 -3.40
CA LYS A 78 3.86 11.67 -3.68
C LYS A 78 4.58 11.88 -5.03
N LYS A 79 5.67 11.15 -5.28
CA LYS A 79 6.39 11.20 -6.57
C LYS A 79 5.52 10.81 -7.76
N ARG A 80 4.57 9.86 -7.58
CA ARG A 80 3.60 9.48 -8.62
C ARG A 80 2.65 10.63 -8.95
N LEU A 81 2.04 11.26 -7.93
CA LEU A 81 1.18 12.44 -8.10
C LEU A 81 1.91 13.59 -8.80
N GLU A 82 3.16 13.87 -8.40
CA GLU A 82 4.04 14.84 -9.06
C GLU A 82 4.32 14.47 -10.52
N SER A 83 4.61 13.19 -10.82
CA SER A 83 4.89 12.73 -12.19
C SER A 83 3.66 12.75 -13.12
N TRP A 84 2.45 12.69 -12.56
CA TRP A 84 1.18 12.72 -13.28
C TRP A 84 0.62 14.16 -13.45
N ASP A 85 1.36 15.19 -13.03
CA ASP A 85 0.95 16.62 -13.00
C ASP A 85 -0.41 16.85 -12.30
N ILE A 86 -0.71 16.05 -11.26
CA ILE A 86 -1.97 16.16 -10.52
C ILE A 86 -1.89 17.33 -9.55
N LYS A 87 -2.63 18.40 -9.86
CA LYS A 87 -2.72 19.63 -9.06
C LYS A 87 -3.87 19.61 -8.06
N ASP A 88 -4.93 18.88 -8.39
CA ASP A 88 -6.16 18.75 -7.59
C ASP A 88 -6.27 17.33 -7.02
N SER A 89 -5.33 16.94 -6.15
CA SER A 89 -5.44 15.68 -5.42
C SER A 89 -6.40 15.79 -4.25
N GLU A 90 -7.28 14.80 -4.09
CA GLU A 90 -8.22 14.71 -2.98
C GLU A 90 -7.77 13.64 -1.97
N PRO A 91 -8.16 13.73 -0.68
CA PRO A 91 -7.93 12.65 0.28
C PRO A 91 -8.61 11.35 -0.19
N ALA A 92 -7.87 10.24 -0.20
CA ALA A 92 -8.40 8.94 -0.54
C ALA A 92 -9.44 8.48 0.49
N SER A 93 -10.53 7.88 0.01
CA SER A 93 -11.53 7.27 0.90
C SER A 93 -10.89 6.23 1.83
N LEU A 94 -11.14 6.31 3.14
CA LEU A 94 -10.57 5.40 4.13
C LEU A 94 -10.88 3.92 3.83
N THR A 95 -12.02 3.62 3.22
CA THR A 95 -12.39 2.26 2.76
C THR A 95 -11.45 1.68 1.70
N VAL A 96 -10.77 2.55 0.94
CA VAL A 96 -9.73 2.15 -0.03
C VAL A 96 -8.34 2.25 0.60
N ALA A 97 -8.06 3.35 1.30
CA ALA A 97 -6.73 3.64 1.78
C ALA A 97 -6.27 2.79 2.96
N ILE A 98 -7.13 2.46 3.92
CA ILE A 98 -6.75 1.60 5.07
C ILE A 98 -6.28 0.21 4.59
N PRO A 99 -7.00 -0.49 3.69
CA PRO A 99 -6.51 -1.73 3.08
C PRO A 99 -5.16 -1.60 2.37
N ILE A 100 -4.90 -0.48 1.67
CA ILE A 100 -3.61 -0.22 1.02
C ILE A 100 -2.51 -0.04 2.06
N LEU A 101 -2.71 0.81 3.08
CA LEU A 101 -1.74 1.09 4.14
C LEU A 101 -1.37 -0.17 4.94
N HIS A 102 -2.35 -0.99 5.31
CA HIS A 102 -2.09 -2.25 6.01
C HIS A 102 -1.24 -3.20 5.16
N SER A 103 -1.61 -3.36 3.89
CA SER A 103 -0.91 -4.27 2.96
C SER A 103 0.49 -3.77 2.62
N ALA A 104 0.68 -2.45 2.49
CA ALA A 104 1.97 -1.83 2.25
C ALA A 104 2.89 -1.88 3.48
N ALA A 105 2.36 -1.82 4.70
CA ALA A 105 3.17 -1.94 5.91
C ALA A 105 3.85 -3.31 6.05
N ASP A 106 3.15 -4.39 5.71
CA ASP A 106 3.66 -5.77 5.77
C ASP A 106 4.45 -6.18 4.51
N GLU A 107 4.49 -5.34 3.48
CA GLU A 107 5.26 -5.58 2.25
C GLU A 107 6.66 -4.95 2.31
N SER A 108 7.67 -5.64 1.80
CA SER A 108 9.07 -5.17 1.77
C SER A 108 9.73 -5.28 0.40
N ARG A 109 9.04 -5.89 -0.58
CA ARG A 109 9.49 -6.06 -1.96
C ARG A 109 9.20 -4.79 -2.75
N GLU A 110 10.22 -4.24 -3.39
CA GLU A 110 10.22 -2.91 -4.02
C GLU A 110 9.12 -2.75 -5.06
N GLU A 111 8.93 -3.77 -5.88
CA GLU A 111 8.03 -3.81 -7.02
C GLU A 111 6.57 -3.78 -6.55
N ILE A 112 6.26 -4.48 -5.45
CA ILE A 112 4.92 -4.49 -4.86
C ILE A 112 4.66 -3.19 -4.09
N GLN A 113 5.69 -2.59 -3.47
CA GLN A 113 5.60 -1.26 -2.88
C GLN A 113 5.28 -0.17 -3.92
N ASP A 114 5.84 -0.23 -5.13
CA ASP A 114 5.47 0.70 -6.20
C ASP A 114 4.01 0.51 -6.65
N LEU A 115 3.49 -0.72 -6.71
CA LEU A 115 2.07 -0.96 -6.98
C LEU A 115 1.16 -0.37 -5.90
N TRP A 116 1.52 -0.47 -4.61
CA TRP A 116 0.77 0.15 -3.52
C TRP A 116 0.77 1.68 -3.63
N ALA A 117 1.92 2.27 -3.92
CA ALA A 117 2.07 3.71 -4.10
C ALA A 117 1.27 4.24 -5.30
N ARG A 118 1.31 3.54 -6.45
CA ARG A 118 0.49 3.83 -7.63
C ARG A 118 -1.00 3.74 -7.32
N LEU A 119 -1.43 2.70 -6.58
CA LEU A 119 -2.85 2.52 -6.24
C LEU A 119 -3.35 3.61 -5.28
N LEU A 120 -2.54 4.05 -4.31
CA LEU A 120 -2.89 5.16 -3.42
C LEU A 120 -2.94 6.49 -4.17
N ALA A 121 -1.96 6.77 -5.04
CA ALA A 121 -1.95 7.98 -5.86
C ALA A 121 -3.18 8.04 -6.77
N ALA A 122 -3.60 6.90 -7.33
CA ALA A 122 -4.81 6.81 -8.13
C ALA A 122 -6.09 6.96 -7.30
N ALA A 123 -6.11 6.51 -6.03
CA ALA A 123 -7.20 6.75 -5.10
C ALA A 123 -7.36 8.24 -4.74
N MET A 124 -6.25 8.98 -4.71
CA MET A 124 -6.21 10.44 -4.48
C MET A 124 -6.46 11.28 -5.74
N THR A 125 -6.55 10.67 -6.92
CA THR A 125 -6.69 11.39 -8.20
C THR A 125 -8.15 11.33 -8.70
N PRO A 126 -8.93 12.43 -8.75
CA PRO A 126 -10.39 12.39 -9.05
C PRO A 126 -10.78 11.78 -10.41
N SER A 127 -9.88 11.85 -11.39
CA SER A 127 -10.07 11.20 -12.71
C SER A 127 -9.90 9.68 -12.66
N ARG A 128 -9.08 9.16 -11.74
CA ARG A 128 -8.73 7.73 -11.60
C ARG A 128 -9.52 7.03 -10.48
N SER A 129 -9.82 7.72 -9.38
CA SER A 129 -10.47 7.18 -8.18
C SER A 129 -11.84 6.57 -8.48
N ARG A 130 -12.60 7.16 -9.41
CA ARG A 130 -13.90 6.64 -9.91
C ARG A 130 -13.82 5.29 -10.62
N CYS A 131 -12.63 4.91 -11.11
CA CYS A 131 -12.36 3.62 -11.76
C CYS A 131 -11.70 2.60 -10.82
N LEU A 132 -11.33 3.01 -9.60
CA LEU A 132 -10.65 2.16 -8.62
C LEU A 132 -11.63 1.14 -8.05
N ARG A 133 -11.23 -0.14 -8.06
CA ARG A 133 -12.03 -1.27 -7.56
C ARG A 133 -11.38 -1.85 -6.31
N GLN A 134 -12.17 -2.20 -5.29
CA GLN A 134 -11.66 -2.85 -4.07
C GLN A 134 -10.86 -4.14 -4.37
N GLY A 135 -11.25 -4.88 -5.42
CA GLY A 135 -10.52 -6.07 -5.88
C GLY A 135 -9.10 -5.82 -6.37
N PHE A 136 -8.70 -4.57 -6.62
CA PHE A 136 -7.31 -4.22 -7.00
C PHE A 136 -6.34 -4.47 -5.84
N THR A 137 -6.74 -4.17 -4.60
CA THR A 137 -5.97 -4.50 -3.39
C THR A 137 -5.76 -6.02 -3.26
N GLU A 138 -6.80 -6.81 -3.52
CA GLU A 138 -6.74 -8.28 -3.42
C GLU A 138 -5.93 -8.94 -4.55
N VAL A 139 -5.67 -8.22 -5.63
CA VAL A 139 -4.73 -8.65 -6.68
C VAL A 139 -3.29 -8.38 -6.28
N ILE A 140 -2.95 -7.15 -5.83
CA ILE A 140 -1.57 -6.80 -5.46
C ILE A 140 -1.05 -7.70 -4.33
N LYS A 141 -1.89 -8.02 -3.34
CA LYS A 141 -1.56 -8.98 -2.25
C LYS A 141 -1.13 -10.37 -2.71
N LYS A 142 -1.47 -10.75 -3.94
CA LYS A 142 -1.23 -12.09 -4.52
C LYS A 142 -0.22 -12.07 -5.66
N MET A 143 0.41 -10.92 -5.91
CA MET A 143 1.48 -10.77 -6.88
C MET A 143 2.83 -11.04 -6.23
N ASP A 144 3.69 -11.69 -6.99
CA ASP A 144 5.13 -11.67 -6.77
C ASP A 144 5.78 -10.54 -7.58
N PRO A 145 7.01 -10.12 -7.23
CA PRO A 145 7.68 -8.98 -7.87
C PRO A 145 7.74 -9.05 -9.40
N LEU A 146 7.95 -10.25 -9.94
CA LEU A 146 8.01 -10.44 -11.39
C LEU A 146 6.66 -10.22 -12.09
N ASP A 147 5.54 -10.52 -11.42
CA ASP A 147 4.20 -10.25 -11.94
C ASP A 147 3.96 -8.74 -12.09
N ALA A 148 4.40 -7.97 -11.08
CA ALA A 148 4.32 -6.52 -11.08
C ALA A 148 5.17 -5.91 -12.20
N LEU A 149 6.42 -6.39 -12.37
CA LEU A 149 7.32 -5.94 -13.44
C LEU A 149 6.75 -6.24 -14.84
N ILE A 150 6.26 -7.46 -15.07
CA ILE A 150 5.67 -7.86 -16.34
C ILE A 150 4.41 -7.04 -16.63
N LEU A 151 3.55 -6.82 -15.64
CA LEU A 151 2.36 -5.99 -15.79
C LEU A 151 2.69 -4.54 -16.15
N LEU A 152 3.65 -3.92 -15.47
CA LEU A 152 4.02 -2.53 -15.71
C LEU A 152 4.72 -2.35 -17.08
N GLU A 153 5.57 -3.29 -17.50
CA GLU A 153 6.18 -3.27 -18.84
C GLU A 153 5.10 -3.30 -19.95
N GLN A 154 4.06 -4.11 -19.78
CA GLN A 154 2.89 -4.17 -20.69
C GLN A 154 2.01 -2.91 -20.66
N GLY A 155 2.14 -2.09 -19.63
CA GLY A 155 1.47 -0.79 -19.52
C GLY A 155 2.25 0.35 -20.16
N SER A 156 3.50 0.11 -20.57
CA SER A 156 4.31 1.11 -21.25
C SER A 156 3.88 1.25 -22.71
N GLU A 157 3.99 2.45 -23.28
CA GLU A 157 3.69 2.70 -24.71
C GLU A 157 4.63 1.96 -25.67
N LYS A 158 5.71 1.36 -25.15
CA LYS A 158 6.68 0.59 -25.91
C LYS A 158 6.17 -0.82 -26.07
N SER A 159 5.76 -1.18 -27.28
CA SER A 159 5.48 -2.56 -27.67
C SER A 159 6.78 -3.38 -27.68
N THR A 160 7.24 -3.80 -26.50
CA THR A 160 8.45 -4.59 -26.32
C THR A 160 8.23 -6.05 -26.73
N GLU A 161 9.12 -6.61 -27.55
CA GLU A 161 9.10 -8.04 -27.86
C GLU A 161 9.49 -8.89 -26.63
N LEU A 162 8.89 -10.07 -26.50
CA LEU A 162 9.14 -11.01 -25.39
C LEU A 162 10.63 -11.21 -25.10
N ALA A 163 11.45 -11.45 -26.13
CA ALA A 163 12.89 -11.68 -25.97
C ALA A 163 13.63 -10.46 -25.38
N GLN A 164 13.14 -9.24 -25.67
CA GLN A 164 13.66 -8.01 -25.09
C GLN A 164 13.21 -7.86 -23.63
N THR A 165 11.94 -8.13 -23.30
CA THR A 165 11.45 -8.11 -21.91
C THR A 165 12.20 -9.11 -21.02
N LEU A 166 12.38 -10.36 -21.46
CA LEU A 166 13.15 -11.38 -20.74
C LEU A 166 14.58 -10.90 -20.44
N LYS A 167 15.23 -10.25 -21.42
CA LYS A 167 16.58 -9.70 -21.30
C LYS A 167 16.64 -8.46 -20.39
N GLN A 168 15.65 -7.58 -20.44
CA GLN A 168 15.57 -6.38 -19.60
C GLN A 168 15.33 -6.72 -18.13
N LEU A 169 14.43 -7.67 -17.85
CA LEU A 169 14.12 -8.14 -16.50
C LEU A 169 15.14 -9.16 -15.98
N ASN A 170 16.05 -9.66 -16.83
CA ASN A 170 17.04 -10.69 -16.53
C ASN A 170 16.40 -11.98 -15.94
N VAL A 171 15.32 -12.46 -16.58
CA VAL A 171 14.56 -13.65 -16.16
C VAL A 171 14.55 -14.73 -17.23
N THR A 172 14.36 -15.98 -16.81
CA THR A 172 14.19 -17.11 -17.72
C THR A 172 12.78 -17.14 -18.31
N SER A 173 12.61 -17.83 -19.44
CA SER A 173 11.30 -18.08 -20.04
C SER A 173 10.33 -18.75 -19.07
N ASP A 174 10.82 -19.68 -18.24
CA ASP A 174 9.99 -20.42 -17.29
C ASP A 174 9.49 -19.53 -16.14
N GLN A 175 10.36 -18.67 -15.58
CA GLN A 175 9.97 -17.67 -14.58
C GLN A 175 8.90 -16.71 -15.13
N PHE A 176 9.08 -16.26 -16.37
CA PHE A 176 8.12 -15.41 -17.05
C PHE A 176 6.79 -16.13 -17.32
N ILE A 177 6.81 -17.40 -17.72
CA ILE A 177 5.60 -18.21 -17.93
C ILE A 177 4.84 -18.40 -16.61
N ILE A 178 5.52 -18.73 -15.51
CA ILE A 178 4.91 -18.85 -14.17
C ILE A 178 4.22 -17.55 -13.77
N SER A 179 4.88 -16.40 -13.98
CA SER A 179 4.27 -15.10 -13.71
C SER A 179 3.08 -14.79 -14.61
N LEU A 180 3.14 -15.15 -15.90
CA LEU A 180 1.98 -15.05 -16.78
C LEU A 180 0.82 -15.96 -16.36
N GLU A 181 1.11 -17.11 -15.75
CA GLU A 181 0.09 -18.01 -15.20
C GLU A 181 -0.56 -17.41 -13.95
N ASN A 182 0.21 -16.87 -12.99
CA ASN A 182 -0.36 -16.14 -11.86
C ASN A 182 -1.20 -14.93 -12.32
N LEU A 183 -0.69 -14.13 -13.27
CA LEU A 183 -1.46 -13.02 -13.87
C LEU A 183 -2.75 -13.47 -14.58
N LYS A 184 -2.83 -14.70 -15.11
CA LYS A 184 -4.07 -15.28 -15.64
C LYS A 184 -5.02 -15.71 -14.51
N GLU A 185 -4.52 -16.33 -13.43
CA GLU A 185 -5.32 -16.70 -12.25
C GLU A 185 -5.91 -15.48 -11.52
N LEU A 186 -5.12 -14.41 -11.40
CA LEU A 186 -5.54 -13.10 -10.91
C LEU A 186 -6.45 -12.34 -11.89
N LYS A 187 -6.80 -12.93 -13.04
CA LYS A 187 -7.68 -12.39 -14.09
C LYS A 187 -7.17 -11.09 -14.71
N ILE A 188 -5.88 -10.78 -14.57
CA ILE A 188 -5.23 -9.63 -15.22
C ILE A 188 -4.98 -9.95 -16.69
N CYS A 189 -4.46 -11.14 -16.98
CA CYS A 189 -4.18 -11.61 -18.33
C CYS A 189 -5.19 -12.67 -18.79
N MET A 190 -5.31 -12.83 -20.11
CA MET A 190 -6.03 -13.91 -20.78
C MET A 190 -5.11 -14.56 -21.81
N SER A 191 -5.26 -15.86 -22.06
CA SER A 191 -4.56 -16.50 -23.17
C SER A 191 -4.99 -15.90 -24.51
N GLY A 192 -4.01 -15.67 -25.39
CA GLY A 192 -4.19 -15.24 -26.77
C GLY A 192 -4.32 -16.40 -27.77
N GLY A 193 -4.21 -17.65 -27.31
CA GLY A 193 -4.32 -18.84 -28.16
C GLY A 193 -3.78 -20.10 -27.47
N THR A 194 -3.13 -20.97 -28.25
CA THR A 194 -2.44 -22.19 -27.77
C THR A 194 -0.99 -21.95 -27.33
N ASP A 195 -0.44 -20.78 -27.66
CA ASP A 195 0.92 -20.37 -27.32
C ASP A 195 0.91 -19.72 -25.92
N PRO A 196 1.59 -20.30 -24.90
CA PRO A 196 1.53 -19.80 -23.52
C PRO A 196 2.12 -18.40 -23.37
N THR A 197 2.99 -18.00 -24.30
CA THR A 197 3.66 -16.68 -24.34
C THR A 197 2.80 -15.61 -25.00
N LYS A 198 1.75 -15.99 -25.73
CA LYS A 198 0.76 -15.06 -26.29
C LYS A 198 -0.34 -14.82 -25.27
N TYR A 199 -0.29 -13.65 -24.65
CA TYR A 199 -1.31 -13.18 -23.73
C TYR A 199 -1.82 -11.81 -24.14
N ARG A 200 -2.95 -11.42 -23.56
CA ARG A 200 -3.50 -10.06 -23.65
C ARG A 200 -4.13 -9.69 -22.33
N LEU A 201 -4.11 -8.42 -21.98
CA LEU A 201 -4.82 -7.93 -20.79
C LEU A 201 -6.32 -8.21 -20.92
N SER A 202 -6.91 -8.77 -19.87
CA SER A 202 -8.34 -8.93 -19.73
C SER A 202 -9.03 -7.54 -19.61
N PRO A 203 -10.36 -7.43 -19.70
CA PRO A 203 -11.05 -6.19 -19.36
C PRO A 203 -10.68 -5.68 -17.97
N PHE A 204 -10.61 -6.57 -16.98
CA PHE A 204 -10.22 -6.23 -15.61
C PHE A 204 -8.74 -5.80 -15.52
N GLY A 205 -7.84 -6.50 -16.21
CA GLY A 205 -6.42 -6.12 -16.29
C GLY A 205 -6.18 -4.77 -16.95
N ARG A 206 -6.96 -4.42 -17.99
CA ARG A 206 -6.89 -3.09 -18.62
C ARG A 206 -7.42 -1.97 -17.71
N GLU A 207 -8.48 -2.21 -16.94
CA GLU A 207 -8.94 -1.25 -15.92
C GLU A 207 -7.89 -1.06 -14.83
N PHE A 208 -7.32 -2.15 -14.31
CA PHE A 208 -6.29 -2.13 -13.28
C PHE A 208 -5.06 -1.37 -13.74
N LEU A 209 -4.53 -1.72 -14.92
CA LEU A 209 -3.35 -1.08 -15.47
C LEU A 209 -3.58 0.41 -15.78
N ARG A 210 -4.74 0.80 -16.33
CA ARG A 210 -5.06 2.23 -16.55
C ARG A 210 -5.08 3.05 -15.26
N VAL A 211 -5.44 2.46 -14.13
CA VAL A 211 -5.42 3.12 -12.82
C VAL A 211 -3.98 3.29 -12.32
N LEU A 212 -3.08 2.36 -12.64
CA LEU A 212 -1.69 2.32 -12.15
C LEU A 212 -0.64 2.96 -13.07
N SER A 213 -0.83 2.92 -14.39
CA SER A 213 0.11 3.46 -15.39
C SER A 213 0.34 4.94 -15.20
N ASP A 214 1.52 5.42 -15.61
CA ASP A 214 1.81 6.86 -15.62
C ASP A 214 0.97 7.58 -16.70
#